data_AF-A0A7V2CKC6-F1
#
_entry.id   AF-A0A7V2CKC6-F1
#
_cell.length_a   1.000
_cell.length_b   1.000
_cell.length_c   1.000
_cell.angle_alpha   90.00
_cell.angle_beta   90.00
_cell.angle_gamma   90.00
#
_symmetry.space_group_name_H-M   'P 1'
#
loop_
_entity.id
_entity.type
_entity.pdbx_description
1 polymer ?
#
loop_
_entity_poly.entity_id
_entity_poly.type
_entity_poly.pdbx_seq_one_letter_code
_entity_poly.pdbx_strand_id
1 'polypeptide(L)'
;MLLASVKGLKPGMRLAQPIFHPRRDEIVLLEKGYELEPEIIDRLIVLQIPYVWIEFPQLEDIDSRINTAICSQHMSLYVALRESIRLFQRRVAVEIKYSVYRKTIDTILQEIVHDPHHEVLTTQLAVCAPELAGHPANCCYLSLLLGAHLSGYLRQQRKVLPAATAEDTSRLGLGALLHDIGKLDMSE
;
A
#
# COMPACT_ATOMS: atom_id res chain seq x y z
N MET A 1 -3.65 -16.36 3.48
CA MET A 1 -4.35 -15.42 2.57
C MET A 1 -3.34 -14.97 1.55
N LEU A 2 -3.79 -14.85 0.31
CA LEU A 2 -2.94 -14.51 -0.81
C LEU A 2 -3.53 -13.30 -1.52
N LEU A 3 -2.72 -12.27 -1.76
CA LEU A 3 -3.13 -11.14 -2.59
C LEU A 3 -3.13 -11.60 -4.05
N ALA A 4 -4.31 -11.77 -4.62
CA ALA A 4 -4.49 -12.20 -6.00
C ALA A 4 -4.90 -11.00 -6.86
N SER A 5 -4.38 -10.93 -8.09
CA SER A 5 -4.92 -10.02 -9.08
C SER A 5 -6.32 -10.45 -9.46
N VAL A 6 -7.24 -9.49 -9.64
CA VAL A 6 -8.62 -9.79 -10.04
C VAL A 6 -8.67 -10.55 -11.37
N LYS A 7 -7.70 -10.33 -12.28
CA LYS A 7 -7.58 -11.07 -13.54
C LYS A 7 -7.23 -12.55 -13.38
N GLY A 8 -6.67 -12.94 -12.24
CA GLY A 8 -6.26 -14.31 -11.93
C GLY A 8 -7.25 -15.05 -11.03
N LEU A 9 -8.37 -14.42 -10.66
CA LEU A 9 -9.38 -15.03 -9.79
C LEU A 9 -10.13 -16.13 -10.54
N LYS A 10 -10.51 -17.16 -9.78
CA LYS A 10 -11.36 -18.24 -10.27
C LYS A 10 -12.64 -18.30 -9.43
N PRO A 11 -13.77 -18.67 -10.05
CA PRO A 11 -14.99 -18.93 -9.30
C PRO A 11 -14.76 -19.96 -8.18
N GLY A 12 -15.39 -19.76 -7.03
CA GLY A 12 -15.24 -20.61 -5.84
C GLY A 12 -14.09 -20.23 -4.90
N MET A 13 -13.25 -19.24 -5.26
CA MET A 13 -12.28 -18.65 -4.33
C MET A 13 -13.00 -17.83 -3.25
N ARG A 14 -12.55 -17.89 -2.00
CA ARG A 14 -13.15 -17.15 -0.88
C ARG A 14 -12.36 -15.91 -0.52
N LEU A 15 -13.04 -14.81 -0.19
CA LEU A 15 -12.39 -13.58 0.26
C LEU A 15 -11.85 -13.73 1.69
N ALA A 16 -10.57 -13.46 1.87
CA ALA A 16 -9.95 -13.40 3.19
C ALA A 16 -10.16 -12.06 3.91
N GLN A 17 -10.53 -11.01 3.18
CA GLN A 17 -10.80 -9.66 3.71
C GLN A 17 -12.01 -9.04 3.00
N PRO A 18 -12.75 -8.13 3.68
CA PRO A 18 -13.83 -7.41 3.05
C PRO A 18 -13.30 -6.50 1.93
N ILE A 19 -14.11 -6.34 0.88
CA ILE A 19 -13.83 -5.41 -0.21
C ILE A 19 -14.68 -4.18 0.00
N PHE A 20 -14.05 -3.02 0.06
CA PHE A 20 -14.73 -1.73 0.17
C PHE A 20 -14.97 -1.10 -1.20
N HIS A 21 -15.97 -0.24 -1.29
CA HIS A 21 -16.27 0.47 -2.53
C HIS A 21 -15.15 1.47 -2.86
N PRO A 22 -14.57 1.45 -4.07
CA PRO A 22 -13.34 2.20 -4.41
C PRO A 22 -13.47 3.73 -4.40
N ARG A 23 -14.68 4.25 -4.20
CA ARG A 23 -14.99 5.70 -4.09
C ARG A 23 -15.71 6.07 -2.80
N ARG A 24 -16.07 5.09 -1.97
CA ARG A 24 -16.90 5.24 -0.77
C ARG A 24 -16.46 4.21 0.25
N ASP A 25 -15.37 4.50 0.94
CA ASP A 25 -14.66 3.54 1.78
C ASP A 25 -15.50 3.04 2.97
N GLU A 26 -16.58 3.75 3.32
CA GLU A 26 -17.59 3.35 4.30
C GLU A 26 -18.55 2.24 3.83
N ILE A 27 -18.58 1.94 2.53
CA ILE A 27 -19.47 0.92 1.94
C ILE A 27 -18.67 -0.36 1.71
N VAL A 28 -19.03 -1.42 2.43
CA VAL A 28 -18.56 -2.77 2.16
C VAL A 28 -19.31 -3.32 0.94
N LEU A 29 -18.58 -3.67 -0.12
CA LEU A 29 -19.11 -4.32 -1.31
C LEU A 29 -19.32 -5.82 -1.09
N LEU A 30 -18.31 -6.47 -0.51
CA LEU A 30 -18.29 -7.90 -0.27
C LEU A 30 -17.67 -8.15 1.10
N GLU A 31 -18.32 -9.01 1.88
CA GLU A 31 -17.88 -9.38 3.21
C GLU A 31 -16.75 -10.42 3.16
N LYS A 32 -16.01 -10.50 4.27
CA LYS A 32 -15.06 -11.59 4.49
C LYS A 32 -15.78 -12.95 4.40
N GLY A 33 -15.13 -13.92 3.79
CA GLY A 33 -15.65 -15.28 3.59
C GLY A 33 -16.61 -15.42 2.42
N TYR A 34 -16.91 -14.33 1.70
CA TYR A 34 -17.73 -14.39 0.49
C TYR A 34 -17.04 -15.25 -0.58
N GLU A 35 -17.80 -16.15 -1.17
CA GLU A 35 -17.34 -17.05 -2.23
C GLU A 35 -17.55 -16.38 -3.59
N LEU A 36 -16.47 -16.20 -4.34
CA LEU A 36 -16.47 -15.44 -5.56
C LEU A 36 -17.24 -16.18 -6.66
N GLU A 37 -18.34 -15.56 -7.08
CA GLU A 37 -19.12 -15.96 -8.24
C GLU A 37 -18.55 -15.31 -9.52
N PRO A 38 -18.73 -15.92 -10.70
CA PRO A 38 -18.21 -15.38 -11.97
C PRO A 38 -18.65 -13.92 -12.22
N GLU A 39 -19.92 -13.63 -11.96
CA GLU A 39 -20.53 -12.30 -12.16
C GLU A 39 -19.92 -11.24 -11.24
N ILE A 40 -19.52 -11.64 -10.04
CA ILE A 40 -18.86 -10.76 -9.09
C ILE A 40 -17.43 -10.47 -9.52
N ILE A 41 -16.70 -11.46 -10.01
CA ILE A 41 -15.35 -11.25 -10.56
C ILE A 41 -15.41 -10.22 -11.69
N ASP A 42 -16.38 -10.35 -12.61
CA ASP A 42 -16.57 -9.38 -13.69
C ASP A 42 -16.89 -7.98 -13.16
N ARG A 43 -17.74 -7.86 -12.13
CA ARG A 43 -18.04 -6.58 -11.49
C ARG A 43 -16.81 -5.95 -10.83
N LEU A 44 -15.95 -6.74 -10.18
CA LEU A 44 -14.71 -6.24 -9.59
C LEU A 44 -13.77 -5.64 -10.66
N ILE A 45 -13.72 -6.27 -11.85
CA ILE A 45 -12.96 -5.74 -13.01
C ILE A 45 -13.55 -4.41 -13.48
N VAL A 46 -14.88 -4.33 -13.62
CA VAL A 46 -15.58 -3.10 -14.04
C VAL A 46 -15.39 -1.97 -13.03
N LEU A 47 -15.40 -2.28 -11.73
CA LEU A 47 -15.11 -1.35 -10.65
C LEU A 47 -13.63 -0.97 -10.55
N GLN A 48 -12.78 -1.52 -11.42
CA GLN A 48 -11.34 -1.29 -11.46
C GLN A 48 -10.63 -1.64 -10.15
N ILE A 49 -11.13 -2.66 -9.45
CA ILE A 49 -10.45 -3.20 -8.28
C ILE A 49 -9.34 -4.13 -8.81
N PRO A 50 -8.06 -3.81 -8.57
CA PRO A 50 -6.96 -4.53 -9.22
C PRO A 50 -6.57 -5.81 -8.50
N TYR A 51 -6.72 -5.85 -7.17
CA TYR A 51 -6.31 -6.97 -6.31
C TYR A 51 -7.31 -7.21 -5.19
N VAL A 52 -7.39 -8.46 -4.75
CA VAL A 52 -8.22 -8.89 -3.62
C VAL A 52 -7.48 -9.94 -2.79
N TRP A 53 -7.82 -10.04 -1.51
CA TRP A 53 -7.26 -11.05 -0.62
C TRP A 53 -8.10 -12.32 -0.67
N ILE A 54 -7.48 -13.45 -1.02
CA ILE A 54 -8.13 -14.75 -1.13
C ILE A 54 -7.68 -15.67 0.00
N GLU A 55 -8.61 -16.41 0.58
CA GLU A 55 -8.31 -17.49 1.53
C GLU A 55 -7.52 -18.57 0.80
N PHE A 56 -6.38 -18.94 1.37
CA PHE A 56 -5.53 -19.96 0.81
C PHE A 56 -5.14 -20.93 1.94
N PRO A 57 -5.47 -22.23 1.81
CA PRO A 57 -5.16 -23.21 2.84
C PRO A 57 -3.65 -23.24 3.12
N GLN A 58 -3.25 -23.53 4.36
CA GLN A 58 -1.84 -23.65 4.80
C GLN A 58 -1.08 -22.33 4.98
N LEU A 59 -1.77 -21.19 4.88
CA LEU A 59 -1.21 -19.86 5.17
C LEU A 59 -1.87 -19.18 6.39
N GLU A 60 -2.68 -19.91 7.17
CA GLU A 60 -3.45 -19.36 8.31
C GLU A 60 -2.55 -18.75 9.41
N ASP A 61 -1.41 -19.38 9.70
CA ASP A 61 -0.46 -18.87 10.71
C ASP A 61 0.19 -17.55 10.27
N ILE A 62 0.50 -17.41 8.97
CA ILE A 62 1.10 -16.20 8.40
C ILE A 62 0.07 -15.06 8.39
N ASP A 63 -1.19 -15.36 8.10
CA ASP A 63 -2.27 -14.37 8.09
C ASP A 63 -2.49 -13.66 9.42
N SER A 64 -2.32 -14.40 10.51
CA SER A 64 -2.48 -13.84 11.86
C SER A 64 -1.43 -12.79 12.23
N ARG A 65 -0.34 -12.70 11.45
CA ARG A 65 0.84 -11.85 11.71
C ARG A 65 0.99 -10.71 10.71
N ILE A 66 0.09 -10.63 9.73
CA ILE A 66 0.04 -9.55 8.74
C ILE A 66 -0.83 -8.42 9.29
N ASN A 67 -0.27 -7.21 9.37
CA ASN A 67 -1.05 -6.02 9.66
C ASN A 67 -1.79 -5.55 8.39
N THR A 68 -3.09 -5.82 8.35
CA THR A 68 -3.98 -5.50 7.23
C THR A 68 -4.20 -3.99 7.04
N ALA A 69 -4.05 -3.18 8.09
CA ALA A 69 -4.13 -1.74 7.97
C ALA A 69 -2.94 -1.21 7.16
N ILE A 70 -1.70 -1.64 7.48
CA ILE A 70 -0.51 -1.33 6.69
C ILE A 70 -0.70 -1.77 5.24
N CYS A 71 -1.22 -2.98 5.01
CA CYS A 71 -1.52 -3.48 3.67
C CYS A 71 -2.42 -2.56 2.86
N SER A 72 -3.52 -2.12 3.47
CA SER A 72 -4.54 -1.29 2.82
C SER A 72 -4.00 0.10 2.48
N GLN A 73 -3.20 0.68 3.37
CA GLN A 73 -2.62 2.00 3.18
C GLN A 73 -1.50 1.99 2.15
N HIS A 74 -0.64 0.95 2.15
CA HIS A 74 0.38 0.76 1.10
C HIS A 74 -0.26 0.65 -0.29
N MET A 75 -1.33 -0.14 -0.41
CA MET A 75 -2.07 -0.27 -1.65
C MET A 75 -2.75 1.05 -2.06
N SER A 76 -3.31 1.79 -1.12
CA SER A 76 -3.90 3.12 -1.37
C SER A 76 -2.86 4.11 -1.89
N LEU A 77 -1.64 4.07 -1.34
CA LEU A 77 -0.51 4.90 -1.79
C LEU A 77 -0.12 4.57 -3.22
N TYR A 78 -0.03 3.28 -3.55
CA TYR A 78 0.23 2.79 -4.90
C TYR A 78 -0.83 3.28 -5.90
N VAL A 79 -2.12 3.13 -5.60
CA VAL A 79 -3.22 3.57 -6.47
C VAL A 79 -3.17 5.08 -6.69
N ALA A 80 -2.98 5.86 -5.62
CA ALA A 80 -2.92 7.31 -5.70
C ALA A 80 -1.73 7.79 -6.55
N LEU A 81 -0.58 7.12 -6.43
CA LEU A 81 0.60 7.42 -7.24
C LEU A 81 0.39 7.03 -8.71
N ARG A 82 -0.15 5.83 -8.97
CA ARG A 82 -0.46 5.36 -10.33
C ARG A 82 -1.39 6.32 -11.08
N GLU A 83 -2.44 6.79 -10.42
CA GLU A 83 -3.34 7.79 -11.01
C GLU A 83 -2.63 9.13 -11.28
N SER A 84 -1.74 9.56 -10.38
CA SER A 84 -0.96 10.78 -10.59
C SER A 84 0.02 10.66 -11.76
N ILE A 85 0.69 9.50 -11.92
CA ILE A 85 1.55 9.19 -13.07
C ILE A 85 0.73 9.21 -14.37
N ARG A 86 -0.46 8.60 -14.37
CA ARG A 86 -1.36 8.57 -15.53
C ARG A 86 -1.81 9.99 -15.94
N LEU A 87 -2.06 10.86 -14.97
CA LEU A 87 -2.37 12.27 -15.21
C LEU A 87 -1.14 13.04 -15.75
N PHE A 88 0.07 12.68 -15.31
CA PHE A 88 1.34 13.23 -15.81
C PHE A 88 1.52 12.99 -17.30
N GLN A 89 1.36 11.74 -17.74
CA GLN A 89 1.46 11.39 -19.16
C GLN A 89 0.46 12.15 -20.06
N ARG A 90 -0.59 12.74 -19.49
CA ARG A 90 -1.64 13.48 -20.21
C ARG A 90 -1.51 15.00 -20.13
N ARG A 91 -0.66 15.56 -19.25
CA ARG A 91 -0.57 17.00 -18.97
C ARG A 91 0.88 17.44 -18.67
N VAL A 92 1.25 18.63 -19.13
CA VAL A 92 2.58 19.25 -18.90
C VAL A 92 2.86 19.60 -17.42
N ALA A 93 1.82 19.64 -16.58
CA ALA A 93 1.96 19.85 -15.14
C ALA A 93 0.98 18.98 -14.35
N VAL A 94 1.50 18.26 -13.36
CA VAL A 94 0.68 17.50 -12.41
C VAL A 94 0.56 18.23 -11.10
N GLU A 95 -0.68 18.40 -10.67
CA GLU A 95 -0.99 18.74 -9.30
C GLU A 95 -0.78 17.48 -8.43
N ILE A 96 0.41 17.38 -7.84
CA ILE A 96 0.73 16.30 -6.91
C ILE A 96 -0.18 16.47 -5.70
N LYS A 97 -0.99 15.45 -5.39
CA LYS A 97 -1.86 15.42 -4.19
C LYS A 97 -1.03 15.18 -2.92
N TYR A 98 -0.12 16.11 -2.63
CA TYR A 98 0.84 16.04 -1.51
C TYR A 98 0.15 15.74 -0.17
N SER A 99 -0.98 16.39 0.10
CA SER A 99 -1.75 16.18 1.34
C SER A 99 -2.26 14.75 1.50
N VAL A 100 -2.65 14.10 0.39
CA VAL A 100 -3.09 12.70 0.39
C VAL A 100 -1.91 11.78 0.71
N TYR A 101 -0.77 11.96 0.03
CA TYR A 101 0.41 11.14 0.28
C TYR A 101 0.92 11.26 1.69
N ARG A 102 1.02 12.50 2.20
CA ARG A 102 1.46 12.75 3.56
C ARG A 102 0.56 12.07 4.56
N LYS A 103 -0.77 12.21 4.42
CA LYS A 103 -1.73 11.57 5.33
C LYS A 103 -1.59 10.04 5.31
N THR A 104 -1.50 9.43 4.14
CA THR A 104 -1.34 7.97 4.01
C THR A 104 -0.02 7.49 4.61
N ILE A 105 1.08 8.21 4.38
CA ILE A 105 2.39 7.92 4.96
C ILE A 105 2.37 8.01 6.48
N ASP A 106 1.75 9.05 7.03
CA ASP A 106 1.61 9.25 8.47
C ASP A 106 0.83 8.07 9.08
N THR A 107 -0.26 7.62 8.44
CA THR A 107 -1.01 6.44 8.87
C THR A 107 -0.15 5.17 8.83
N ILE A 108 0.58 4.91 7.73
CA ILE A 108 1.47 3.74 7.63
C ILE A 108 2.51 3.75 8.74
N LEU A 109 3.14 4.90 8.99
CA LEU A 109 4.16 5.02 10.03
C LEU A 109 3.56 4.77 11.42
N GLN A 110 2.36 5.28 11.71
CA GLN A 110 1.66 5.01 12.96
C GLN A 110 1.37 3.53 13.15
N GLU A 111 0.90 2.83 12.11
CA GLU A 111 0.62 1.40 12.17
C GLU A 111 1.91 0.57 12.36
N ILE A 112 3.00 0.91 11.68
CA ILE A 112 4.31 0.26 11.87
C ILE A 112 4.80 0.43 13.32
N VAL A 113 4.62 1.61 13.91
CA VAL A 113 5.02 1.89 15.29
C VAL A 113 4.09 1.19 16.29
N HIS A 114 2.80 1.08 15.98
CA HIS A 114 1.80 0.43 16.83
C HIS A 114 1.99 -1.09 16.86
N ASP A 115 2.37 -1.68 15.73
CA ASP A 115 2.62 -3.11 15.57
C ASP A 115 4.07 -3.38 15.10
N PRO A 116 5.08 -3.27 15.97
CA PRO A 116 6.48 -3.42 15.61
C PRO A 116 6.89 -4.86 15.25
N HIS A 117 5.99 -5.83 15.45
CA HIS A 117 6.23 -7.26 15.18
C HIS A 117 5.45 -7.76 13.94
N HIS A 118 4.79 -6.87 13.19
CA HIS A 118 4.14 -7.23 11.94
C HIS A 118 5.13 -7.87 10.97
N GLU A 119 4.70 -8.90 10.25
CA GLU A 119 5.54 -9.47 9.20
C GLU A 119 5.66 -8.53 8.01
N VAL A 120 6.89 -8.41 7.48
CA VAL A 120 7.19 -7.57 6.32
C VAL A 120 6.37 -8.02 5.12
N LEU A 121 5.72 -7.07 4.45
CA LEU A 121 4.79 -7.25 3.34
C LEU A 121 5.42 -7.71 2.02
N THR A 122 6.18 -8.80 2.04
CA THR A 122 6.92 -9.33 0.88
C THR A 122 6.03 -9.62 -0.33
N THR A 123 4.83 -10.14 -0.11
CA THR A 123 3.87 -10.44 -1.20
C THR A 123 3.35 -9.17 -1.88
N GLN A 124 3.05 -8.10 -1.12
CA GLN A 124 2.58 -6.84 -1.70
C GLN A 124 3.68 -6.08 -2.42
N LEU A 125 4.91 -6.12 -1.88
CA LEU A 125 6.08 -5.58 -2.54
C LEU A 125 6.27 -6.21 -3.92
N ALA A 126 6.15 -7.54 -4.02
CA ALA A 126 6.27 -8.26 -5.28
C ALA A 126 5.12 -7.96 -6.27
N VAL A 127 3.89 -7.80 -5.78
CA VAL A 127 2.72 -7.50 -6.62
C VAL A 127 2.78 -6.08 -7.20
N CYS A 128 3.22 -5.10 -6.43
CA CYS A 128 3.33 -3.72 -6.90
C CYS A 128 4.56 -3.50 -7.80
N ALA A 129 5.67 -4.21 -7.54
CA ALA A 129 6.97 -3.98 -8.18
C ALA A 129 7.02 -3.83 -9.73
N PRO A 130 6.20 -4.54 -10.54
CA PRO A 130 6.30 -4.46 -12.00
C PRO A 130 5.86 -3.11 -12.60
N GLU A 131 5.07 -2.31 -11.88
CA GLU A 131 4.55 -1.03 -12.39
C GLU A 131 5.41 0.16 -11.93
N LEU A 132 5.45 1.22 -12.75
CA LEU A 132 6.17 2.48 -12.46
C LEU A 132 5.77 3.13 -11.12
N ALA A 133 4.56 2.87 -10.64
CA ALA A 133 4.08 3.32 -9.32
C ALA A 133 4.50 2.41 -8.16
N GLY A 134 4.84 1.15 -8.44
CA GLY A 134 5.10 0.16 -7.41
C GLY A 134 6.48 0.26 -6.80
N HIS A 135 7.51 0.47 -7.63
CA HIS A 135 8.86 0.73 -7.15
C HIS A 135 8.91 1.86 -6.09
N PRO A 136 8.44 3.09 -6.39
CA PRO A 136 8.43 4.18 -5.40
C PRO A 136 7.55 3.90 -4.17
N ALA A 137 6.38 3.26 -4.33
CA ALA A 137 5.53 2.90 -3.20
C ALA A 137 6.22 1.88 -2.26
N ASN A 138 6.95 0.92 -2.82
CA ASN A 138 7.75 -0.06 -2.09
C ASN A 138 8.94 0.62 -1.37
N CYS A 139 9.65 1.52 -2.04
CA CYS A 139 10.74 2.29 -1.44
C CYS A 139 10.25 3.14 -0.27
N CYS A 140 9.09 3.78 -0.39
CA CYS A 140 8.43 4.49 0.69
C CYS A 140 8.22 3.57 1.90
N TYR A 141 7.54 2.44 1.70
CA TYR A 141 7.26 1.48 2.77
C TYR A 141 8.54 0.98 3.47
N LEU A 142 9.52 0.51 2.71
CA LEU A 142 10.78 0.01 3.27
C LEU A 142 11.55 1.09 4.03
N SER A 143 11.50 2.33 3.57
CA SER A 143 12.14 3.47 4.25
C SER A 143 11.48 3.79 5.59
N LEU A 144 10.14 3.74 5.66
CA LEU A 144 9.39 3.93 6.91
C LEU A 144 9.69 2.80 7.91
N LEU A 145 9.70 1.55 7.43
CA LEU A 145 10.02 0.37 8.23
C LEU A 145 11.44 0.45 8.82
N LEU A 146 12.44 0.77 7.98
CA LEU A 146 13.81 0.99 8.41
C LEU A 146 13.90 2.13 9.44
N GLY A 147 13.19 3.24 9.18
CA GLY A 147 13.13 4.38 10.08
C GLY A 147 12.59 4.02 11.47
N ALA A 148 11.52 3.24 11.52
CA ALA A 148 10.92 2.78 12.77
C ALA A 148 11.86 1.85 13.56
N HIS A 149 12.50 0.89 12.88
CA HIS A 149 13.50 0.01 13.52
C HIS A 149 14.75 0.76 14.00
N LEU A 150 15.11 1.86 13.33
CA LEU A 150 16.24 2.71 13.70
C LEU A 150 15.86 3.86 14.63
N SER A 151 14.64 3.91 15.18
CA SER A 151 14.16 5.00 16.05
C SER A 151 15.13 5.34 17.20
N GLY A 152 15.61 4.33 17.92
CA GLY A 152 16.61 4.52 18.99
C GLY A 152 17.94 5.12 18.49
N TYR A 153 18.41 4.67 17.32
CA TYR A 153 19.60 5.23 16.66
C TYR A 153 19.34 6.69 16.23
N LEU A 154 18.19 6.97 15.61
CA LEU A 154 17.81 8.32 15.17
C LEU A 154 17.73 9.29 16.36
N ARG A 155 17.15 8.87 17.49
CA ARG A 155 17.12 9.63 18.74
C ARG A 155 18.54 9.93 19.25
N GLN A 156 19.43 8.94 19.19
CA GLN A 156 20.82 9.10 19.61
C GLN A 156 21.63 10.03 18.69
N GLN A 157 21.37 10.02 17.38
CA GLN A 157 22.07 10.90 16.43
C GLN A 157 21.50 12.32 16.39
N ARG A 158 20.22 12.49 16.75
CA ARG A 158 19.49 13.78 16.68
C ARG A 158 19.14 14.32 18.07
N LYS A 159 20.09 14.27 19.01
CA LYS A 159 19.88 14.58 20.45
C LYS A 159 19.32 15.98 20.76
N VAL A 160 19.50 16.93 19.83
CA VAL A 160 19.04 18.31 19.99
C VAL A 160 17.52 18.44 19.71
N LEU A 161 16.93 17.46 19.02
CA LEU A 161 15.51 17.44 18.70
C LEU A 161 14.70 16.67 19.76
N PRO A 162 13.43 17.05 20.00
CA PRO A 162 12.50 16.21 20.74
C PRO A 162 12.42 14.80 20.11
N ALA A 163 12.25 13.76 20.94
CA ALA A 163 12.24 12.37 20.48
C ALA A 163 11.26 12.13 19.32
N ALA A 164 10.04 12.66 19.43
CA ALA A 164 9.03 12.55 18.38
C ALA A 164 9.48 13.13 17.04
N THR A 165 10.22 14.24 17.04
CA THR A 165 10.76 14.86 15.82
C THR A 165 12.02 14.16 15.33
N ALA A 166 12.84 13.65 16.25
CA ALA A 166 14.05 12.90 15.92
C ALA A 166 13.72 11.61 15.16
N GLU A 167 12.66 10.93 15.58
CA GLU A 167 12.21 9.63 15.05
C GLU A 167 11.26 9.74 13.86
N ASP A 168 10.67 10.90 13.63
CA ASP A 168 9.76 11.13 12.50
C ASP A 168 10.47 10.90 11.15
N THR A 169 10.08 9.81 10.49
CA THR A 169 10.56 9.41 9.17
C THR A 169 9.51 9.61 8.08
N SER A 170 8.39 10.29 8.36
CA SER A 170 7.35 10.60 7.37
C SER A 170 7.93 11.29 6.13
N ARG A 171 8.82 12.26 6.33
CA ARG A 171 9.51 12.98 5.25
C ARG A 171 10.46 12.10 4.45
N LEU A 172 11.08 11.11 5.10
CA LEU A 172 11.92 10.12 4.43
C LEU A 172 11.05 9.24 3.53
N GLY A 173 9.93 8.73 4.05
CA GLY A 173 8.97 7.95 3.26
C GLY A 173 8.45 8.74 2.06
N LEU A 174 8.09 10.01 2.26
CA LEU A 174 7.63 10.87 1.17
C LEU A 174 8.72 11.13 0.13
N GLY A 175 9.95 11.38 0.57
CA GLY A 175 11.10 11.51 -0.32
C GLY A 175 11.32 10.25 -1.15
N ALA A 176 11.24 9.08 -0.53
CA ALA A 176 11.36 7.79 -1.20
C ALA A 176 10.21 7.53 -2.20
N LEU A 177 8.99 7.96 -1.88
CA LEU A 177 7.84 7.86 -2.80
C LEU A 177 8.04 8.71 -4.06
N LEU A 178 8.66 9.87 -3.94
CA LEU A 178 8.77 10.85 -5.03
C LEU A 178 10.15 10.88 -5.68
N HIS A 179 11.11 10.07 -5.22
CA HIS A 179 12.52 10.16 -5.64
C HIS A 179 12.71 9.98 -7.15
N ASP A 180 11.88 9.14 -7.77
CA ASP A 180 11.92 8.79 -9.18
C ASP A 180 10.87 9.53 -10.02
N ILE A 181 10.22 10.56 -9.48
CA ILE A 181 9.19 11.33 -10.21
C ILE A 181 9.74 11.95 -11.51
N GLY A 182 11.04 12.28 -11.55
CA GLY A 182 11.71 12.79 -12.75
C GLY A 182 11.96 11.74 -13.83
N LYS A 183 11.83 10.44 -13.52
CA LYS A 183 11.95 9.35 -14.52
C LYS A 183 10.64 9.04 -15.23
N LEU A 184 9.52 9.61 -14.77
CA LEU A 184 8.19 9.37 -15.35
C LEU A 184 8.07 9.87 -16.80
N ASP A 185 8.93 10.80 -17.20
CA ASP A 185 8.99 11.36 -18.56
C ASP A 185 9.97 10.60 -19.48
N MET A 186 10.69 9.60 -18.94
CA MET A 186 11.71 8.84 -19.68
C MET A 186 11.24 7.45 -20.12
N SER A 187 9.95 7.16 -20.08
CA SER A 187 9.40 5.95 -20.67
C SER A 187 9.20 6.14 -22.18
N GLU A 188 10.19 5.69 -22.96
CA GLU A 188 10.03 5.33 -24.39
C GLU A 188 9.03 4.16 -24.56
#